data_AF-A0A946MF70-F1
#
_entry.id   AF-A0A946MF70-F1
#
_cell.length_a   1.000
_cell.length_b   1.000
_cell.length_c   1.000
_cell.angle_alpha   90.00
_cell.angle_beta   90.00
_cell.angle_gamma   90.00
#
_symmetry.space_group_name_H-M   'P 1'
#
loop_
_entity.id
_entity.type
_entity.pdbx_description
1 polymer ?
#
loop_
_entity_poly.entity_id
_entity_poly.type
_entity_poly.pdbx_seq_one_letter_code
_entity_poly.pdbx_strand_id
1 'polypeptide(L)'
;MQEHQRKQSLARETAILAKVLLSQVDDSDDTLVECERLASTAGTKIACGITQRRISMNVATAFGKGKVEELAALVEHHEADVVIFDNGLNPAQTRNL
;
A
#
# COMPACT_ATOMS: atom_id res chain seq x y z
N MET A 1 -27.50 -12.35 30.52
CA MET A 1 -26.14 -12.68 30.99
C MET A 1 -25.57 -13.66 29.97
N GLN A 2 -24.55 -13.39 29.17
CA GLN A 2 -23.37 -12.55 29.35
C GLN A 2 -22.97 -11.87 28.04
N GLU A 3 -22.44 -10.66 28.17
CA GLU A 3 -21.86 -9.81 27.13
C GLU A 3 -20.75 -10.53 26.38
N HIS A 4 -20.91 -10.74 25.07
CA HIS A 4 -19.76 -11.01 24.19
C HIS A 4 -19.20 -9.69 23.64
N GLN A 5 -18.94 -8.74 24.54
CA GLN A 5 -18.01 -7.64 24.27
C GLN A 5 -16.58 -8.19 24.23
N ARG A 6 -16.22 -8.90 23.16
CA ARG A 6 -14.81 -9.18 22.88
C ARG A 6 -14.31 -8.05 21.98
N LYS A 7 -13.84 -6.98 22.64
CA LYS A 7 -12.91 -5.96 22.15
C LYS A 7 -12.11 -6.45 20.93
N GLN A 8 -12.61 -6.23 19.72
CA GLN A 8 -11.71 -6.04 18.59
C GLN A 8 -11.02 -4.73 18.91
N SER A 9 -9.75 -4.82 19.29
CA SER A 9 -8.92 -3.65 19.54
C SER A 9 -9.22 -2.59 18.48
N LEU A 10 -9.61 -1.38 18.88
CA LEU A 10 -9.82 -0.23 18.00
C LEU A 10 -8.48 0.27 17.41
N ALA A 11 -7.54 -0.64 17.18
CA ALA A 11 -6.30 -0.37 16.47
C ALA A 11 -6.68 -0.25 14.99
N ARG A 12 -6.77 0.99 14.51
CA ARG A 12 -6.76 1.25 13.08
C ARG A 12 -5.40 0.76 12.58
N GLU A 13 -5.39 -0.25 11.72
CA GLU A 13 -4.16 -0.68 11.05
C GLU A 13 -3.59 0.52 10.29
N THR A 14 -2.28 0.76 10.45
CA THR A 14 -1.56 1.77 9.68
C THR A 14 -1.10 1.15 8.38
N ALA A 15 -1.46 1.75 7.26
CA ALA A 15 -1.18 1.20 5.95
C ALA A 15 -0.39 2.17 5.07
N ILE A 16 0.39 1.60 4.16
CA ILE A 16 1.05 2.33 3.07
C ILE A 16 0.46 1.86 1.75
N LEU A 17 0.06 2.82 0.90
CA LEU A 17 -0.39 2.50 -0.46
C LEU A 17 0.80 2.49 -1.42
N ALA A 18 0.91 1.45 -2.25
CA ALA A 18 1.93 1.31 -3.27
C ALA A 18 1.31 1.12 -4.66
N LYS A 19 1.79 1.88 -5.67
CA LYS A 19 1.30 1.78 -7.06
C LYS A 19 2.41 2.00 -8.09
N VAL A 20 2.50 1.12 -9.07
CA VAL A 20 3.23 1.32 -10.32
C VAL A 20 2.32 2.01 -11.31
N LEU A 21 2.74 3.19 -11.76
CA LEU A 21 2.09 3.96 -12.82
C LEU A 21 2.65 3.52 -14.15
N LEU A 22 1.89 2.73 -14.90
CA LEU A 22 2.31 2.25 -16.22
C LEU A 22 2.22 3.40 -17.22
N SER A 23 3.32 3.67 -17.92
CA SER A 23 3.54 4.90 -18.71
C SER A 23 2.57 5.10 -19.88
N GLN A 24 1.73 4.10 -20.19
CA GLN A 24 0.67 4.17 -21.21
C GLN A 24 -0.70 4.56 -20.65
N VAL A 25 -0.81 4.73 -19.32
CA VAL A 25 -2.04 5.12 -18.63
C VAL A 25 -1.79 6.49 -17.99
N ASP A 26 -2.59 7.47 -18.38
CA ASP A 26 -2.49 8.85 -17.91
C ASP A 26 -3.30 8.98 -16.61
N ASP A 27 -2.65 8.75 -15.46
CA ASP A 27 -3.35 8.56 -14.18
C ASP A 27 -2.57 9.16 -12.98
N SER A 28 -1.76 10.20 -13.22
CA SER A 28 -0.85 10.71 -12.19
C SER A 28 -1.52 11.53 -11.08
N ASP A 29 -2.68 12.15 -11.35
CA ASP A 29 -3.28 13.13 -10.41
C ASP A 29 -4.31 12.53 -9.45
N ASP A 30 -4.97 11.41 -9.79
CA ASP A 30 -6.06 10.85 -8.97
C ASP A 30 -5.58 9.97 -7.81
N THR A 31 -4.34 9.46 -7.86
CA THR A 31 -3.88 8.41 -6.93
C THR A 31 -3.76 8.90 -5.47
N LEU A 32 -3.27 10.13 -5.24
CA LEU A 32 -3.09 10.66 -3.88
C LEU A 32 -4.41 11.05 -3.21
N VAL A 33 -5.37 11.58 -3.98
CA VAL A 33 -6.72 11.90 -3.48
C VAL A 33 -7.51 10.63 -3.20
N GLU A 34 -7.29 9.58 -3.99
CA GLU A 34 -7.86 8.26 -3.75
C GLU A 34 -7.30 7.59 -2.48
N CYS A 35 -6.00 7.75 -2.16
CA CYS A 35 -5.39 7.29 -0.90
C CYS A 35 -6.20 7.74 0.33
N GLU A 36 -6.56 9.02 0.41
CA GLU A 36 -7.28 9.59 1.55
C GLU A 36 -8.73 9.06 1.62
N ARG A 37 -9.39 8.89 0.47
CA ARG A 37 -10.76 8.33 0.40
C ARG A 37 -10.81 6.87 0.83
N LEU A 38 -9.87 6.04 0.38
CA LEU A 38 -9.82 4.62 0.73
C LEU A 38 -9.55 4.42 2.24
N ALA A 39 -8.65 5.22 2.82
CA ALA A 39 -8.37 5.23 4.26
C ALA A 39 -9.62 5.46 5.10
N SER A 40 -10.42 6.47 4.70
CA SER A 40 -11.62 6.87 5.44
C SER A 40 -12.67 5.76 5.51
N THR A 41 -12.78 4.95 4.46
CA THR A 41 -13.86 3.96 4.31
C THR A 41 -13.51 2.60 4.94
N ALA A 42 -12.25 2.20 4.94
CA ALA A 42 -11.81 0.87 5.36
C ALA A 42 -11.48 0.75 6.87
N GLY A 43 -11.60 1.83 7.64
CA GLY A 43 -11.17 1.83 9.06
C GLY A 43 -9.65 1.72 9.24
N THR A 44 -8.89 1.79 8.15
CA THR A 44 -7.44 1.70 8.08
C THR A 44 -6.86 3.12 7.93
N LYS A 45 -5.81 3.44 8.68
CA LYS A 45 -5.13 4.74 8.56
C LYS A 45 -4.05 4.63 7.47
N ILE A 46 -4.28 5.23 6.30
CA ILE A 46 -3.21 5.36 5.30
C ILE A 46 -2.23 6.43 5.79
N ALA A 47 -0.99 6.03 6.08
CA ALA A 47 0.06 6.94 6.55
C ALA A 47 0.68 7.73 5.40
N CYS A 48 0.94 7.07 4.27
CA CYS A 48 1.48 7.67 3.06
C CYS A 48 1.21 6.79 1.83
N GLY A 49 1.49 7.35 0.64
CA GLY A 49 1.49 6.63 -0.62
C GLY A 49 2.85 6.69 -1.31
N ILE A 50 3.21 5.64 -2.03
CA ILE A 50 4.43 5.56 -2.82
C ILE A 50 4.09 5.10 -4.25
N THR A 51 4.62 5.82 -5.24
CA THR A 51 4.39 5.49 -6.65
C THR A 51 5.69 5.37 -7.44
N GLN A 52 5.68 4.56 -8.49
CA GLN A 52 6.79 4.47 -9.45
C GLN A 52 6.27 4.45 -10.89
N ARG A 53 6.70 5.41 -11.72
CA ARG A 53 6.40 5.38 -13.15
C ARG A 53 7.32 4.40 -13.86
N ARG A 54 6.75 3.46 -14.61
CA ARG A 54 7.51 2.46 -15.41
C ARG A 54 6.76 2.11 -16.70
N ILE A 55 7.45 1.53 -17.67
CA ILE A 55 6.81 0.95 -18.87
C ILE A 55 6.19 -0.41 -18.53
N SER A 56 6.83 -1.15 -17.62
CA SER A 56 6.36 -2.44 -17.11
C SER A 56 6.78 -2.65 -15.65
N MET A 57 6.00 -3.46 -14.94
CA MET A 57 6.32 -3.89 -13.57
C MET A 57 7.55 -4.79 -13.54
N ASN A 58 8.37 -4.67 -12.49
CA ASN A 58 9.45 -5.62 -12.24
C ASN A 58 8.86 -7.02 -11.96
N VAL A 59 9.38 -8.04 -12.65
CA VAL A 59 8.87 -9.42 -12.54
C VAL A 59 8.99 -10.00 -11.13
N ALA A 60 9.99 -9.55 -10.37
CA ALA A 60 10.28 -10.03 -9.03
C ALA A 60 9.53 -9.25 -7.94
N THR A 61 9.39 -7.94 -8.03
CA THR A 61 8.89 -7.09 -6.91
C THR A 61 7.90 -5.99 -7.33
N ALA A 62 7.45 -5.97 -8.58
CA ALA A 62 6.70 -4.87 -9.22
C ALA A 62 7.46 -3.52 -9.30
N PHE A 63 8.08 -3.09 -8.22
CA PHE A 63 9.04 -2.00 -8.12
C PHE A 63 10.47 -2.40 -8.45
N GLY A 64 11.31 -1.41 -8.77
CA GLY A 64 12.77 -1.61 -8.80
C GLY A 64 13.38 -1.62 -7.39
N LYS A 65 14.58 -2.19 -7.24
CA LYS A 65 15.28 -2.37 -5.94
C LYS A 65 15.28 -1.12 -5.05
N GLY A 66 15.73 0.03 -5.56
CA GLY A 66 15.78 1.26 -4.76
C GLY A 66 14.40 1.74 -4.29
N LYS A 67 13.34 1.42 -5.03
CA LYS A 67 11.97 1.78 -4.65
C LYS A 67 11.37 0.81 -3.65
N VAL A 68 11.82 -0.45 -3.66
CA VAL A 68 11.52 -1.42 -2.60
C VAL A 68 12.21 -1.01 -1.30
N GLU A 69 13.47 -0.56 -1.36
CA GLU A 69 14.20 -0.03 -0.19
C GLU A 69 13.51 1.23 0.37
N GLU A 70 13.04 2.13 -0.49
CA GLU A 70 12.24 3.29 -0.09
C GLU A 70 10.92 2.89 0.57
N LEU A 71 10.20 1.90 0.01
CA LEU A 71 8.97 1.36 0.61
C LEU A 71 9.25 0.76 2.00
N ALA A 72 10.32 -0.02 2.15
CA ALA A 72 10.70 -0.60 3.43
C ALA A 72 11.02 0.47 4.49
N ALA A 73 11.73 1.53 4.09
CA ALA A 73 12.01 2.66 4.97
C ALA A 73 10.72 3.39 5.40
N LEU A 74 9.74 3.54 4.51
CA LEU A 74 8.44 4.12 4.87
C LEU A 74 7.65 3.22 5.83
N VAL A 75 7.67 1.90 5.61
CA VAL A 75 7.04 0.92 6.52
C VAL A 75 7.61 1.06 7.93
N GLU A 76 8.93 1.12 8.05
CA GLU A 76 9.62 1.30 9.33
C GLU A 76 9.32 2.68 9.94
N HIS A 77 9.38 3.76 9.14
CA HIS A 77 9.16 5.12 9.62
C HIS A 77 7.73 5.36 10.13
N HIS A 78 6.74 4.77 9.46
CA HIS A 78 5.33 4.95 9.80
C HIS A 78 4.78 3.85 10.71
N GLU A 79 5.61 2.87 11.09
CA GLU A 79 5.19 1.67 11.81
C GLU A 79 3.97 1.02 11.14
N ALA A 80 4.03 0.90 9.80
CA ALA A 80 2.90 0.39 9.03
C ALA A 80 2.71 -1.10 9.27
N ASP A 81 1.48 -1.50 9.58
CA ASP A 81 1.07 -2.88 9.76
C ASP A 81 0.93 -3.61 8.42
N VAL A 82 0.58 -2.86 7.36
CA VAL A 82 0.27 -3.44 6.05
C VAL A 82 0.67 -2.52 4.89
N VAL A 83 1.07 -3.14 3.78
CA VAL A 83 1.21 -2.46 2.49
C VAL A 83 0.07 -2.90 1.58
N ILE A 84 -0.70 -1.93 1.08
CA ILE A 84 -1.74 -2.16 0.09
C ILE A 84 -1.13 -1.85 -1.27
N PHE A 85 -1.01 -2.87 -2.12
CA PHE A 85 -0.52 -2.71 -3.48
C PHE A 85 -1.70 -2.63 -4.46
N ASP A 86 -1.87 -1.47 -5.12
CA ASP A 86 -3.02 -1.20 -5.99
C ASP A 86 -2.97 -2.02 -7.29
N ASN A 87 -1.78 -2.24 -7.84
CA ASN A 87 -1.62 -3.18 -8.95
C ASN A 87 -1.73 -4.61 -8.43
N GLY A 88 -2.41 -5.46 -9.20
CA GLY A 88 -2.40 -6.91 -8.93
C GLY A 88 -0.97 -7.47 -8.96
N LEU A 89 -0.54 -8.00 -7.82
CA LEU A 89 0.74 -8.71 -7.70
C LEU A 89 0.56 -10.18 -8.08
N ASN A 90 1.51 -10.71 -8.84
CA ASN A 90 1.60 -12.15 -9.04
C ASN A 90 2.22 -12.84 -7.79
N PRO A 91 2.09 -14.16 -7.65
CA PRO A 91 2.58 -14.87 -6.46
C PRO A 91 4.08 -14.71 -6.17
N ALA A 92 4.90 -14.53 -7.21
CA ALA A 92 6.34 -14.29 -7.02
C ALA A 92 6.59 -12.88 -6.47
N GLN A 93 5.84 -11.88 -6.96
CA GLN A 93 5.92 -10.50 -6.47
C GLN A 93 5.49 -10.38 -5.02
N THR A 94 4.37 -11.00 -4.63
CA THR A 94 3.90 -11.00 -3.23
C THR A 94 4.88 -11.66 -2.27
N ARG A 95 5.65 -12.66 -2.73
CA ARG A 95 6.63 -13.35 -1.87
C ARG A 95 7.94 -12.59 -1.72
N ASN A 96 8.33 -11.83 -2.75
CA ASN A 96 9.63 -11.15 -2.77
C ASN A 96 9.57 -9.70 -2.25
N LEU A 97 8.36 -9.12 -2.20
CA LEU A 97 8.06 -7.88 -1.48
C LEU A 97 7.82 -8.17 -0.01
#